data_AF-A0A8J6FH37-F1
#
_entry.id   AF-A0A8J6FH37-F1
#
_cell.length_a   1.000
_cell.length_b   1.000
_cell.length_c   1.000
_cell.angle_alpha   90.00
_cell.angle_beta   90.00
_cell.angle_gamma   90.00
#
_symmetry.space_group_name_H-M   'P 1'
#
loop_
_entity.id
_entity.type
_entity.pdbx_description
1 polymer ?
#
loop_
_entity_poly.entity_id
_entity_poly.type
_entity_poly.pdbx_seq_one_letter_code
_entity_poly.pdbx_strand_id
1 'polypeptide(L)'
;MIRRTDLEKYRDVDEEAILNKLTEEEIIALEGELAELDPDNMLLPVGLRQKNQTDKTPTGPFQREALLGHLEKQAKEMKDRDDLVPYTGEKRGKPWIPKIKPVDPVLENVTLEPELEEALANASDAELCDIA
;
A
#
# COMPACT_ATOMS: atom_id res chain seq x y z
N MET A 1 -21.38 5.97 21.11
CA MET A 1 -20.13 5.74 21.87
C MET A 1 -20.52 5.46 23.32
N ILE A 2 -20.47 4.20 23.75
CA ILE A 2 -20.76 3.80 25.15
C ILE A 2 -19.62 4.33 26.02
N ARG A 3 -19.94 5.01 27.12
CA ARG A 3 -18.93 5.60 28.01
C ARG A 3 -18.51 4.57 29.05
N ARG A 4 -17.25 4.62 29.50
CA ARG A 4 -16.71 3.72 30.54
C ARG A 4 -17.57 3.69 31.82
N THR A 5 -18.22 4.81 32.13
CA THR A 5 -19.17 4.98 33.24
C THR A 5 -20.43 4.12 33.09
N ASP A 6 -20.87 3.83 31.87
CA ASP A 6 -22.08 3.03 31.63
C ASP A 6 -21.84 1.53 31.85
N LEU A 7 -20.57 1.11 31.93
CA LEU A 7 -20.16 -0.28 32.17
C LEU A 7 -19.93 -0.58 33.66
N GLU A 8 -19.80 0.44 34.53
CA GLU A 8 -19.58 0.24 35.97
C GLU A 8 -20.70 -0.57 36.63
N LYS A 9 -21.95 -0.42 36.17
CA LYS A 9 -23.10 -1.20 36.66
C LYS A 9 -22.98 -2.71 36.41
N TYR A 10 -22.10 -3.13 35.49
CA TYR A 10 -21.88 -4.54 35.15
C TYR A 10 -20.57 -5.09 35.74
N ARG A 11 -19.79 -4.27 36.44
CA ARG A 11 -18.44 -4.66 36.92
C ARG A 11 -18.47 -5.81 37.92
N ASP A 12 -19.49 -5.87 38.76
CA ASP A 12 -19.60 -6.85 39.84
C ASP A 12 -20.53 -8.02 39.45
N VAL A 13 -20.86 -8.16 38.16
CA VAL A 13 -21.64 -9.29 37.64
C VAL A 13 -20.73 -10.52 37.55
N ASP A 14 -21.20 -11.64 38.07
CA ASP A 14 -20.52 -12.93 37.95
C ASP A 14 -20.81 -13.53 36.56
N GLU A 15 -19.87 -13.30 35.63
CA GLU A 15 -19.94 -13.78 34.25
C GLU A 15 -19.97 -15.31 34.18
N GLU A 16 -19.20 -16.01 35.02
CA GLU A 16 -19.15 -17.48 35.03
C GLU A 16 -20.50 -18.07 35.47
N ALA A 17 -21.15 -17.48 36.48
CA ALA A 17 -22.45 -17.94 36.94
C ALA A 17 -23.58 -17.74 35.89
N ILE A 18 -23.44 -16.75 35.00
CA ILE A 18 -24.37 -16.55 33.88
C ILE A 18 -24.10 -17.59 32.79
N LEU A 19 -22.84 -17.75 32.40
CA LEU A 19 -22.42 -18.71 31.38
C LEU A 19 -22.81 -20.15 31.74
N ASN A 20 -22.66 -20.54 33.01
CA ASN A 20 -23.04 -21.87 33.50
C ASN A 20 -24.55 -22.16 33.48
N LYS A 21 -25.41 -21.15 33.30
CA LYS A 21 -26.87 -21.34 33.21
C LYS A 21 -27.35 -21.56 31.77
N LEU A 22 -26.51 -21.31 30.78
CA LEU A 22 -26.84 -21.53 29.37
C LEU A 22 -26.67 -23.01 29.01
N THR A 23 -27.50 -23.47 28.09
CA THR A 23 -27.34 -24.78 27.46
C THR A 23 -26.22 -24.76 26.41
N GLU A 24 -25.71 -25.94 26.04
CA GLU A 24 -24.64 -26.05 25.03
C GLU A 24 -25.03 -25.43 23.69
N GLU A 25 -26.29 -25.58 23.28
CA GLU A 25 -26.82 -24.97 22.05
C GLU A 25 -26.83 -23.43 22.13
N GLU A 26 -27.19 -22.86 23.28
CA GLU A 26 -27.19 -21.41 23.48
C GLU A 26 -25.77 -20.84 23.56
N ILE A 27 -24.81 -21.59 24.10
CA ILE A 27 -23.39 -21.20 24.10
C ILE A 27 -22.87 -21.11 22.67
N ILE A 28 -23.17 -22.11 21.83
CA ILE A 28 -22.76 -22.12 20.41
C ILE A 28 -23.39 -20.93 19.67
N ALA A 29 -24.66 -20.65 19.91
CA ALA A 29 -25.33 -19.49 19.32
C ALA A 29 -24.67 -18.17 19.73
N LEU A 30 -24.31 -18.02 21.02
CA LEU A 30 -23.63 -16.85 21.56
C LEU A 30 -22.23 -16.66 20.94
N GLU A 31 -21.47 -17.73 20.77
CA GLU A 31 -20.18 -17.70 20.07
C GLU A 31 -20.34 -17.26 18.60
N GLY A 32 -21.41 -17.70 17.94
CA GLY A 32 -21.77 -17.27 16.59
C GLY A 32 -22.04 -15.76 16.51
N GLU A 33 -22.88 -15.24 17.40
CA GLU A 33 -23.16 -13.79 17.47
C GLU A 33 -21.89 -12.98 17.72
N LEU A 34 -21.03 -13.44 18.63
CA LEU A 34 -19.74 -12.79 18.91
C LEU A 34 -18.85 -12.71 17.67
N ALA A 35 -18.86 -13.76 16.83
CA ALA A 35 -18.07 -13.84 15.61
C ALA A 35 -18.58 -12.93 14.48
N GLU A 36 -19.84 -12.47 14.54
CA GLU A 36 -20.45 -11.53 13.60
C GLU A 36 -20.28 -10.07 14.01
N LEU A 37 -19.90 -9.79 15.26
CA LEU A 37 -19.62 -8.44 15.72
C LEU A 37 -18.47 -7.80 14.93
N ASP A 38 -18.59 -6.49 14.69
CA ASP A 38 -17.53 -5.68 14.10
C ASP A 38 -16.23 -5.81 14.93
N PRO A 39 -15.06 -6.12 14.33
CA PRO A 39 -13.79 -6.17 15.04
C PRO A 39 -13.43 -4.85 15.75
N ASP A 40 -13.99 -3.71 15.31
CA ASP A 40 -13.83 -2.41 15.94
C ASP A 40 -14.83 -2.14 17.08
N ASN A 41 -15.80 -3.03 17.31
CA ASN A 41 -16.79 -2.89 18.38
C ASN A 41 -16.10 -2.73 19.74
N MET A 42 -16.36 -1.61 20.44
CA MET A 42 -15.74 -1.29 21.72
C MET A 42 -16.05 -2.29 22.84
N LEU A 43 -17.17 -3.02 22.74
CA LEU A 43 -17.56 -4.04 23.72
C LEU A 43 -16.81 -5.36 23.52
N LEU A 44 -16.19 -5.57 22.36
CA LEU A 44 -15.43 -6.79 22.08
C LEU A 44 -14.02 -6.69 22.72
N PRO A 45 -13.66 -7.62 23.63
CA PRO A 45 -12.31 -7.67 24.20
C PRO A 45 -11.25 -7.80 23.12
N VAL A 46 -10.09 -7.15 23.32
CA VAL A 46 -9.02 -7.10 22.32
C VAL A 46 -8.56 -8.48 21.84
N GLY A 47 -8.54 -9.49 22.72
CA GLY A 47 -8.17 -10.86 22.37
C GLY A 47 -9.21 -11.61 21.51
N LEU A 48 -10.46 -11.14 21.50
CA LEU A 48 -11.57 -11.76 20.75
C LEU A 48 -11.85 -11.05 19.42
N ARG A 49 -11.20 -9.91 19.16
CA ARG A 49 -11.29 -9.20 17.86
C ARG A 49 -10.65 -9.98 16.72
N GLN A 50 -9.63 -10.79 17.04
CA GLN A 50 -8.96 -11.65 16.09
C GLN A 50 -9.47 -13.08 16.25
N LYS A 51 -10.13 -13.60 15.22
CA LYS A 51 -10.54 -15.01 15.19
C LYS A 51 -9.32 -15.93 15.22
N ASN A 52 -9.45 -17.06 15.90
CA ASN A 52 -8.47 -18.13 15.80
C ASN A 52 -8.35 -18.55 14.34
N GLN A 53 -7.12 -18.52 13.80
CA GLN A 53 -6.86 -18.85 12.39
C GLN A 53 -6.75 -20.37 12.17
N THR A 54 -6.78 -21.16 13.24
CA THR A 54 -6.69 -22.60 13.16
C THR A 54 -7.32 -23.26 14.39
N ASP A 55 -8.03 -24.37 14.14
CA ASP A 55 -8.53 -25.27 15.20
C ASP A 55 -7.47 -26.28 15.66
N LYS A 56 -6.26 -26.20 15.09
CA LYS A 56 -5.16 -27.11 15.42
C LYS A 56 -4.65 -26.78 16.83
N THR A 57 -4.57 -27.81 17.66
CA THR A 57 -3.91 -27.69 18.96
C THR A 57 -2.42 -27.39 18.79
N PRO A 58 -1.80 -26.66 19.73
CA PRO A 58 -0.37 -26.40 19.68
C PRO A 58 0.42 -27.71 19.74
N THR A 59 1.38 -27.89 18.84
CA THR A 59 2.16 -29.13 18.68
C THR A 59 3.39 -29.22 19.59
N GLY A 60 3.42 -28.43 20.66
CA GLY A 60 4.56 -28.31 21.57
C GLY A 60 5.59 -27.26 21.14
N PRO A 61 6.86 -27.36 21.58
CA PRO A 61 7.90 -26.41 21.22
C PRO A 61 8.21 -26.46 19.72
N PHE A 62 8.69 -25.34 19.18
CA PHE A 62 8.98 -25.20 17.76
C PHE A 62 10.01 -26.23 17.25
N GLN A 63 9.62 -27.05 16.27
CA GLN A 63 10.47 -28.06 15.64
C GLN A 63 10.93 -27.58 14.26
N ARG A 64 12.11 -26.94 14.21
CA ARG A 64 12.65 -26.36 12.98
C ARG A 64 12.87 -27.37 11.85
N GLU A 65 13.44 -28.54 12.16
CA GLU A 65 13.78 -29.56 11.16
C GLU A 65 12.54 -30.14 10.48
N ALA A 66 11.47 -30.40 11.25
CA ALA A 66 10.21 -30.89 10.73
C ALA A 66 9.56 -29.88 9.77
N LEU A 67 9.60 -28.58 10.13
CA LEU A 67 9.11 -27.51 9.27
C LEU A 67 9.90 -27.43 7.96
N LEU A 68 11.23 -27.48 8.02
CA LEU A 68 12.06 -27.45 6.81
C LEU A 68 11.80 -28.66 5.91
N GLY A 69 11.69 -29.86 6.47
CA GLY A 69 11.36 -31.06 5.71
C GLY A 69 10.00 -30.96 5.01
N HIS A 70 9.00 -30.37 5.68
CA HIS A 70 7.69 -30.11 5.07
C HIS A 70 7.80 -29.12 3.89
N LEU A 71 8.49 -27.99 4.08
CA LEU A 71 8.66 -26.97 3.05
C LEU A 71 9.44 -27.50 1.84
N GLU A 72 10.51 -28.28 2.06
CA GLU A 72 11.26 -28.92 0.98
C GLU A 72 10.41 -29.90 0.17
N LYS A 73 9.59 -30.71 0.87
CA LYS A 73 8.67 -31.63 0.20
C LYS A 73 7.65 -30.87 -0.64
N GLN A 74 7.02 -29.84 -0.07
CA GLN A 74 6.06 -29.01 -0.76
C GLN A 74 6.66 -28.33 -2.00
N ALA A 75 7.89 -27.81 -1.87
CA ALA A 75 8.60 -27.18 -2.99
C ALA A 75 8.92 -28.19 -4.11
N LYS A 76 9.32 -29.42 -3.77
CA LYS A 76 9.59 -30.50 -4.75
C LYS A 76 8.33 -30.99 -5.46
N GLU A 77 7.19 -30.96 -4.78
CA GLU A 77 5.90 -31.43 -5.33
C GLU A 77 5.17 -30.35 -6.14
N MET A 78 5.54 -29.08 -5.96
CA MET A 78 4.98 -27.96 -6.72
C MET A 78 5.37 -28.08 -8.20
N LYS A 79 4.37 -28.24 -9.06
CA LYS A 79 4.55 -28.33 -10.51
C LYS A 79 4.57 -26.95 -11.14
N ASP A 80 5.37 -26.81 -12.18
CA ASP A 80 5.36 -25.62 -13.03
C ASP A 80 4.01 -25.48 -13.76
N ARG A 81 3.69 -24.25 -14.13
CA ARG A 81 2.51 -23.94 -14.92
C ARG A 81 2.79 -24.18 -16.40
N ASP A 82 2.03 -25.07 -17.02
CA ASP A 82 2.17 -25.43 -18.44
C ASP A 82 1.59 -24.36 -19.40
N ASP A 83 0.78 -23.44 -18.90
CA ASP A 83 0.04 -22.43 -19.68
C ASP A 83 0.77 -21.09 -19.83
N LEU A 84 2.03 -21.00 -19.40
CA LEU A 84 2.81 -19.78 -19.45
C LEU A 84 3.26 -19.47 -20.89
N VAL A 85 2.85 -18.32 -21.41
CA VAL A 85 3.42 -17.77 -22.65
C VAL A 85 4.87 -17.32 -22.36
N PRO A 86 5.89 -17.84 -23.05
CA PRO A 86 7.27 -17.50 -22.77
C PRO A 86 7.52 -16.01 -23.07
N TYR A 87 8.33 -15.37 -22.22
CA TYR A 87 8.78 -14.00 -22.48
C TYR A 87 9.72 -13.99 -23.68
N THR A 88 9.30 -13.34 -24.77
CA THR A 88 10.06 -13.29 -26.04
C THR A 88 10.99 -12.09 -26.16
N GLY A 89 10.91 -11.10 -25.25
CA GLY A 89 11.66 -9.84 -25.36
C GLY A 89 11.21 -8.92 -26.51
N GLU A 90 10.11 -9.28 -27.20
CA GLU A 90 9.62 -8.51 -28.34
C GLU A 90 9.03 -7.16 -27.92
N LYS A 91 9.57 -6.07 -28.47
CA LYS A 91 9.03 -4.72 -28.27
C LYS A 91 7.85 -4.50 -29.23
N ARG A 92 6.64 -4.73 -28.75
CA ARG A 92 5.40 -4.50 -29.53
C ARG A 92 5.00 -3.01 -29.66
N GLY A 93 5.57 -2.14 -28.82
CA GLY A 93 5.32 -0.70 -28.84
C GLY A 93 6.32 0.06 -29.71
N LYS A 94 5.90 1.22 -30.24
CA LYS A 94 6.82 2.14 -30.92
C LYS A 94 7.78 2.77 -29.90
N PRO A 95 9.09 2.81 -30.17
CA PRO A 95 10.01 3.55 -29.32
C PRO A 95 9.62 5.04 -29.35
N TRP A 96 9.61 5.66 -28.18
CA TRP A 96 9.39 7.10 -28.10
C TRP A 96 10.56 7.85 -28.76
N ILE A 97 10.24 8.84 -29.59
CA ILE A 97 11.21 9.70 -30.27
C ILE A 97 11.06 11.12 -29.70
N PRO A 98 12.16 11.74 -29.20
CA PRO A 98 12.10 13.11 -28.68
C PRO A 98 11.70 14.09 -29.78
N LYS A 99 10.79 15.02 -29.45
CA LYS A 99 10.38 16.08 -30.38
C LYS A 99 11.48 17.14 -30.43
N ILE A 100 12.00 17.41 -31.63
CA ILE A 100 12.84 18.58 -31.89
C ILE A 100 11.90 19.79 -31.84
N LYS A 101 12.13 20.73 -30.91
CA LYS A 101 11.42 22.02 -30.94
C LYS A 101 11.96 22.81 -32.13
N PRO A 102 11.12 23.31 -33.04
CA PRO A 102 11.60 24.22 -34.07
C PRO A 102 12.21 25.44 -33.38
N VAL A 103 13.47 25.73 -33.68
CA VAL A 103 14.08 27.02 -33.33
C VAL A 103 13.41 28.02 -34.26
N ASP A 104 12.78 29.06 -33.71
CA ASP A 104 12.12 30.08 -34.51
C ASP A 104 13.17 30.78 -35.41
N PRO A 105 13.02 30.74 -36.75
CA PRO A 105 14.00 31.34 -37.67
C PRO A 105 14.06 32.88 -37.57
N VAL A 106 13.11 33.50 -36.86
CA VAL A 106 13.06 34.95 -36.62
C VAL A 106 14.22 35.41 -35.74
N LEU A 107 14.81 34.53 -34.92
CA LEU A 107 15.94 34.90 -34.07
C LEU A 107 17.29 34.96 -34.80
N GLU A 108 17.38 34.43 -36.02
CA GLU A 108 18.69 34.14 -36.61
C GLU A 108 19.30 35.34 -37.35
N ASN A 109 18.50 36.33 -37.78
CA ASN A 109 19.01 37.52 -38.49
C ASN A 109 18.19 38.78 -38.19
N VAL A 110 18.49 39.46 -37.08
CA VAL A 110 18.08 40.86 -36.89
C VAL A 110 19.13 41.72 -37.58
N THR A 111 18.87 42.13 -38.82
CA THR A 111 19.65 43.17 -39.51
C THR A 111 19.12 44.52 -39.06
N LEU A 112 19.99 45.35 -38.47
CA LEU A 112 19.60 46.70 -38.06
C LEU A 112 19.73 47.65 -39.26
N GLU A 113 19.12 48.82 -39.14
CA GLU A 113 19.40 49.89 -40.09
C GLU A 113 20.89 50.28 -39.98
N PRO A 114 21.57 50.64 -41.09
CA PRO A 114 23.01 50.89 -41.09
C PRO A 114 23.48 51.89 -40.02
N GLU A 115 22.65 52.90 -39.76
CA GLU A 115 22.91 53.93 -38.73
C GLU A 115 22.85 53.36 -37.30
N LEU A 116 21.95 52.41 -37.05
CA LEU A 116 21.80 51.75 -35.74
C LEU A 116 22.89 50.69 -35.51
N GLU A 117 23.28 49.99 -36.57
CA GLU A 117 24.40 49.04 -36.57
C GLU A 117 25.73 49.76 -36.27
N GLU A 118 25.97 50.91 -36.90
CA GLU A 118 27.15 51.75 -36.65
C GLU A 118 27.12 52.38 -35.25
N ALA A 119 25.95 52.86 -34.80
CA ALA A 119 25.80 53.40 -33.45
C ALA A 119 26.05 52.33 -32.38
N LEU A 120 25.54 51.11 -32.55
CA LEU A 120 25.76 50.01 -31.61
C LEU A 120 27.23 49.56 -31.61
N ALA A 121 27.88 49.51 -32.78
CA ALA A 121 29.28 49.10 -32.90
C ALA A 121 30.27 50.13 -32.31
N ASN A 122 29.91 51.42 -32.33
CA ASN A 122 30.74 52.51 -31.80
C ASN A 122 30.34 52.97 -30.39
N ALA A 123 29.22 52.49 -29.85
CA ALA A 123 28.77 52.82 -28.50
C ALA A 123 29.83 52.41 -27.47
N SER A 124 30.16 53.31 -26.55
CA SER A 124 31.06 53.00 -25.45
C SER A 124 30.33 52.21 -24.34
N ASP A 125 31.09 51.42 -23.57
CA ASP A 125 30.55 50.68 -22.41
C ASP A 125 29.81 51.58 -21.41
N ALA A 126 30.20 52.86 -21.31
CA ALA A 126 29.53 53.83 -20.44
C ALA A 126 28.13 54.17 -20.97
N GLU A 127 27.99 54.39 -22.28
CA GLU A 127 26.72 54.70 -22.94
C GLU A 127 25.79 53.48 -22.99
N LEU A 128 26.34 52.27 -23.14
CA LEU A 128 25.56 51.03 -23.04
C LEU A 128 24.98 50.84 -21.64
N CYS A 129 25.71 51.25 -20.60
CA CYS A 129 25.26 51.15 -19.22
C CYS A 129 24.18 52.18 -18.85
N ASP A 130 24.10 53.30 -19.56
CA ASP A 130 23.04 54.31 -19.39
C ASP A 130 21.72 53.90 -20.06
N ILE A 131 21.76 52.97 -21.02
CA ILE A 131 20.60 52.48 -21.78
C ILE A 131 19.99 51.20 -21.18
N ALA A 132 20.80 50.40 -20.46
CA ALA A 132 20.38 49.15 -19.80
C ALA A 132 19.63 49.39 -18.48
#